data_AF-A0A931QFS1-F1
#
_entry.id   AF-A0A931QFS1-F1
#
_cell.length_a   1.000
_cell.length_b   1.000
_cell.length_c   1.000
_cell.angle_alpha   90.00
_cell.angle_beta   90.00
_cell.angle_gamma   90.00
#
_symmetry.space_group_name_H-M   'P 1'
#
loop_
_entity.id
_entity.type
_entity.pdbx_description
1 polymer ?
#
loop_
_entity_poly.entity_id
_entity_poly.type
_entity_poly.pdbx_seq_one_letter_code
_entity_poly.pdbx_strand_id
1 'polypeptide(L)' 'RIKTIYGTLISFHGRDKFSFQIFENGKGYLMDFPGESTRVCAEMLARLQKLMGEESWRVEEITFQ' A
#
# COMPACT_ATOMS: atom_id res chain seq x y z
N ARG A 1 1.48 10.65 -6.43
CA ARG A 1 1.66 9.18 -6.55
C ARG A 1 0.95 8.44 -5.43
N ILE A 2 1.16 8.79 -4.15
CA ILE A 2 0.46 8.18 -2.99
C ILE A 2 -1.06 8.12 -3.16
N LYS A 3 -1.71 9.22 -3.57
CA LYS A 3 -3.17 9.24 -3.83
C LYS A 3 -3.62 8.17 -4.86
N THR A 4 -2.80 7.88 -5.86
CA THR A 4 -3.10 6.88 -6.90
C THR A 4 -2.91 5.46 -6.38
N ILE A 5 -1.90 5.22 -5.56
CA ILE A 5 -1.68 3.94 -4.85
C ILE A 5 -2.87 3.67 -3.93
N TYR A 6 -3.21 4.66 -3.10
CA TYR A 6 -4.38 4.62 -2.22
C TYR A 6 -5.66 4.32 -2.99
N GLY A 7 -5.96 5.09 -4.03
CA GLY A 7 -7.14 4.89 -4.87
C GLY A 7 -7.18 3.50 -5.53
N THR A 8 -6.00 2.97 -5.89
CA THR A 8 -5.89 1.61 -6.41
C THR A 8 -6.27 0.60 -5.32
N LEU A 9 -5.68 0.67 -4.13
CA LEU A 9 -5.98 -0.25 -3.03
C LEU A 9 -7.45 -0.29 -2.67
N ILE A 10 -8.08 0.87 -2.46
CA ILE A 10 -9.50 0.92 -2.08
C ILE A 10 -10.46 0.51 -3.20
N SER A 11 -10.01 0.49 -4.46
CA SER A 11 -10.81 -0.02 -5.58
C SER A 11 -10.91 -1.56 -5.59
N PHE A 12 -9.97 -2.25 -4.95
CA PHE A 12 -10.01 -3.70 -4.75
C PHE A 12 -10.65 -4.01 -3.40
N HIS A 13 -11.99 -4.02 -3.36
CA HIS A 13 -12.75 -4.27 -2.13
C HIS A 13 -12.42 -5.64 -1.52
N GLY A 14 -12.14 -5.66 -0.21
CA GLY A 14 -11.79 -6.86 0.55
C GLY A 14 -11.84 -6.61 2.05
N ARG A 15 -11.13 -7.43 2.84
CA ARG A 15 -11.09 -7.31 4.31
C ARG A 15 -9.70 -7.02 4.86
N ASP A 16 -8.70 -6.96 3.99
CA ASP A 16 -7.32 -6.81 4.38
C ASP A 16 -7.06 -5.36 4.77
N LYS A 17 -6.40 -5.17 5.91
CA LYS A 17 -5.94 -3.86 6.36
C LYS A 17 -4.60 -3.54 5.73
N PHE A 18 -4.34 -2.25 5.56
CA PHE A 18 -3.09 -1.77 4.99
C PHE A 18 -2.68 -0.45 5.64
N SER A 19 -1.37 -0.21 5.60
CA SER A 19 -0.73 1.02 6.06
C SER A 19 0.34 1.41 5.03
N PHE A 20 0.66 2.70 4.96
CA PHE A 20 1.79 3.17 4.17
C PHE A 20 2.97 3.48 5.08
N GLN A 21 4.11 2.86 4.80
CA GLN A 21 5.39 3.27 5.36
C GLN A 21 6.16 4.07 4.32
N ILE A 22 6.35 5.35 4.59
CA ILE A 22 6.97 6.30 3.66
C ILE A 22 8.28 6.78 4.28
N PHE A 23 9.37 6.70 3.54
CA PHE A 23 10.69 7.17 3.99
C PHE A 23 11.03 8.49 3.30
N GLU A 24 11.20 9.56 4.06
CA GLU A 24 11.64 10.87 3.58
C GLU A 24 12.81 11.39 4.44
N ASN A 25 13.91 11.83 3.81
CA ASN A 25 15.09 12.36 4.49
C ASN A 25 15.62 11.47 5.64
N GLY A 26 15.58 10.14 5.45
CA GLY A 26 16.00 9.16 6.45
C GLY A 26 15.01 8.91 7.60
N LYS A 27 13.83 9.54 7.57
CA LYS A 27 12.75 9.33 8.55
C LYS A 27 11.63 8.52 7.92
N GLY A 28 11.18 7.49 8.63
CA GLY A 28 9.99 6.71 8.28
C GLY A 28 8.73 7.30 8.90
N TYR A 29 7.69 7.47 8.10
CA TYR A 29 6.35 7.89 8.51
C TYR A 29 5.38 6.74 8.23
N LEU A 30 4.64 6.32 9.25
CA LEU A 30 3.57 5.35 9.11
C LEU A 30 2.23 6.09 8.99
N MET A 31 1.44 5.74 7.97
CA MET A 31 0.07 6.21 7.79
C MET A 31 -0.87 5.01 7.82
N ASP A 32 -1.70 4.95 8.87
CA ASP A 32 -2.71 3.92 9.03
C ASP A 32 -4.07 4.37 8.45
N PHE A 33 -4.80 3.41 7.87
CA PHE A 33 -6.12 3.63 7.31
C PHE A 33 -7.15 2.69 7.96
N PRO A 34 -7.52 2.91 9.24
CA PRO A 34 -8.30 1.95 10.02
C PRO A 34 -9.72 1.72 9.46
N GLY A 35 -10.31 2.74 8.83
CA GLY A 35 -11.63 2.64 8.19
C GLY A 35 -11.61 1.99 6.81
N GLU A 36 -10.45 1.89 6.19
CA GLU A 36 -10.31 1.39 4.84
C GLU A 36 -9.95 -0.10 4.83
N SER A 37 -10.14 -0.73 3.68
CA SER A 37 -9.76 -2.11 3.45
C SER A 37 -9.46 -2.33 1.98
N THR A 38 -8.74 -3.41 1.71
CA THR A 38 -8.42 -3.84 0.36
C THR A 38 -8.52 -5.36 0.27
N ARG A 39 -8.29 -5.90 -0.92
CA ARG A 39 -8.04 -7.31 -1.16
C ARG A 39 -6.64 -7.46 -1.72
N VAL A 40 -5.78 -8.15 -0.98
CA VAL A 40 -4.45 -8.53 -1.47
C VAL A 40 -4.62 -9.64 -2.50
N CYS A 41 -4.42 -9.32 -3.79
CA CYS A 41 -4.45 -10.29 -4.87
C CYS A 41 -3.43 -9.96 -5.96
N ALA A 42 -3.09 -10.96 -6.80
CA ALA A 42 -2.06 -10.82 -7.84
C ALA A 42 -2.32 -9.65 -8.80
N GLU A 43 -3.59 -9.44 -9.19
CA GLU A 43 -3.98 -8.33 -10.07
C GLU A 43 -3.70 -6.95 -9.43
N MET A 44 -4.07 -6.79 -8.15
CA MET A 44 -3.83 -5.57 -7.40
C MET A 44 -2.33 -5.29 -7.30
N LEU A 45 -1.54 -6.32 -6.93
CA LEU A 45 -0.09 -6.22 -6.79
C LEU A 45 0.60 -5.87 -8.12
N ALA A 46 0.20 -6.50 -9.22
CA ALA A 46 0.72 -6.18 -10.55
C ALA A 46 0.43 -4.73 -10.96
N ARG A 47 -0.76 -4.21 -10.61
CA ARG A 47 -1.13 -2.82 -10.85
C ARG A 47 -0.29 -1.85 -10.02
N LEU A 48 -0.05 -2.16 -8.74
CA LEU A 48 0.86 -1.38 -7.90
C LEU A 48 2.29 -1.37 -8.45
N GLN A 49 2.80 -2.53 -8.88
CA GLN A 49 4.13 -2.64 -9.49
C GLN A 49 4.27 -1.72 -10.70
N LYS A 50 3.26 -1.71 -11.59
CA LYS A 50 3.25 -0.84 -12.77
C LYS A 50 3.18 0.66 -12.41
N LEU A 51 2.50 1.02 -11.33
CA LEU A 51 2.39 2.42 -10.87
C LEU A 51 3.67 2.94 -10.20
N MET A 52 4.37 2.06 -9.48
CA MET A 52 5.61 2.39 -8.77
C MET A 52 6.83 2.40 -9.70
N GLY A 53 6.82 1.58 -10.75
CA GLY A 53 7.95 1.47 -11.67
C GLY A 53 9.15 0.80 -11.00
N GLU A 54 10.36 1.17 -11.42
CA GLU A 54 11.64 0.65 -10.89
C GLU A 54 12.03 1.22 -9.52
N GLU A 55 11.20 2.07 -8.91
CA GLU A 55 11.46 2.58 -7.57
C GLU A 55 11.54 1.43 -6.55
N SER A 56 12.36 1.60 -5.52
CA SER A 56 12.45 0.62 -4.43
C SER A 56 11.18 0.65 -3.58
N TRP A 57 10.26 -0.28 -3.83
CA TRP A 57 9.09 -0.54 -2.98
C TRP A 57 9.02 -2.03 -2.65
N ARG A 58 8.32 -2.36 -1.56
CA ARG A 58 8.11 -3.72 -1.09
C ARG A 58 6.74 -3.84 -0.44
N VAL A 59 6.19 -5.05 -0.43
CA VAL A 59 5.00 -5.40 0.34
C VAL A 59 5.47 -6.25 1.51
N GLU A 60 5.07 -5.88 2.72
CA GLU A 60 5.37 -6.62 3.94
C GLU A 60 4.05 -6.92 4.66
N GLU A 61 3.97 -8.10 5.27
CA GLU A 61 2.86 -8.41 6.16
C GLU A 61 2.92 -7.50 7.39
N ILE A 62 1.75 -7.05 7.85
CA ILE A 62 1.63 -6.30 9.09
C ILE A 62 1.87 -7.30 10.23
N THR A 63 3.10 -7.33 10.74
CA THR A 63 3.54 -8.36 11.70
C THR A 63 3.01 -8.13 13.11
N PHE A 64 2.62 -6.90 13.47
CA PHE A 64 2.08 -6.56 14.81
C PHE A 64 1.14 -5.35 14.74
N GLN A 65 -0.01 -5.43 15.42
CA GLN A 65 -0.89 -4.31 15.82
C GLN A 65 -0.88 -4.18 17.35
#